data_AF-A0A7L4MLG9-F1
#
_entry.id   AF-A0A7L4MLG9-F1
#
_cell.length_a   1.000
_cell.length_b   1.000
_cell.length_c   1.000
_cell.angle_alpha   90.00
_cell.angle_beta   90.00
_cell.angle_gamma   90.00
#
_symmetry.space_group_name_H-M   'P 1'
#
loop_
_entity.id
_entity.type
_entity.pdbx_description
1 polymer ?
#
loop_
_entity_poly.entity_id
_entity_poly.type
_entity_poly.pdbx_seq_one_letter_code
_entity_poly.pdbx_strand_id
1 'polypeptide(L)'
;QIMKQVPVRFDLKTLHIPMYSAEKLSSLEDMDWNDFLQQVYSLLDSTEKNAGAARSKLNLLYYLCTVAVHKEVASRLISSQLFPILIKQLRAATNWDIRAKVARVIGLLALHTSELGENVPVSE
;
A
#
# COMPACT_ATOMS: atom_id res chain seq x y z
N GLN A 1 15.89 26.74 2.40
CA GLN A 1 16.08 26.16 1.05
C GLN A 1 15.33 24.85 1.00
N ILE A 2 14.16 24.81 0.34
CA ILE A 2 13.35 23.59 0.24
C ILE A 2 13.99 22.73 -0.86
N MET A 3 14.64 21.63 -0.47
CA MET A 3 15.16 20.66 -1.44
C MET A 3 13.97 20.03 -2.16
N LYS A 4 13.88 20.26 -3.48
CA LYS A 4 12.94 19.54 -4.34
C LYS A 4 13.26 18.05 -4.20
N GLN A 5 12.33 17.27 -3.67
CA GLN A 5 12.49 15.82 -3.64
C GLN A 5 12.67 15.34 -5.07
N VAL A 6 13.82 14.72 -5.33
CA VAL A 6 14.04 13.97 -6.57
C VAL A 6 12.94 12.92 -6.64
N PRO A 7 12.21 12.79 -7.76
CA PRO A 7 11.24 11.72 -7.90
C PRO A 7 12.01 10.41 -7.76
N VAL A 8 11.82 9.71 -6.64
CA VAL A 8 12.39 8.37 -6.44
C VAL A 8 11.69 7.48 -7.46
N ARG A 9 12.33 7.30 -8.61
CA ARG A 9 11.89 6.37 -9.65
C ARG A 9 12.08 4.95 -9.11
N PHE A 10 11.02 4.17 -9.18
CA PHE A 10 11.05 2.75 -8.84
C PHE A 10 12.04 1.99 -9.69
N ASP A 11 12.81 1.10 -9.08
CA ASP A 11 13.62 0.12 -9.79
C ASP A 11 12.76 -1.11 -10.10
N LEU A 12 12.42 -1.27 -11.38
CA LEU A 12 11.64 -2.36 -11.95
C LEU A 12 12.19 -3.76 -11.59
N LYS A 13 13.49 -3.88 -11.27
CA LYS A 13 14.12 -5.18 -10.96
C LYS A 13 13.96 -5.63 -9.51
N THR A 14 13.39 -4.79 -8.63
CA THR A 14 13.38 -5.03 -7.17
C THR A 14 12.01 -5.34 -6.59
N LEU A 15 10.96 -5.27 -7.41
CA LEU A 15 9.60 -5.68 -7.03
C LEU A 15 9.38 -7.12 -7.52
N HIS A 16 9.23 -8.05 -6.59
CA HIS A 16 8.81 -9.42 -6.88
C HIS A 16 7.29 -9.53 -7.11
N ILE A 17 6.63 -8.42 -7.45
CA ILE A 17 5.18 -8.32 -7.63
C ILE A 17 4.92 -7.71 -9.02
N PRO A 18 3.94 -8.22 -9.79
CA PRO A 18 3.56 -7.61 -11.05
C PRO A 18 3.08 -6.16 -10.85
N MET A 19 3.72 -5.23 -11.56
CA MET A 19 3.44 -3.80 -11.49
C MET A 19 2.31 -3.44 -12.47
N TYR A 20 1.10 -3.91 -12.17
CA TYR A 20 -0.09 -3.66 -12.98
C TYR A 20 -0.44 -2.17 -13.02
N SER A 21 -0.97 -1.70 -14.15
CA SER A 21 -1.57 -0.37 -14.19
C SER A 21 -2.86 -0.34 -13.35
N ALA A 22 -3.35 0.85 -13.01
CA ALA A 22 -4.60 0.98 -12.27
C ALA A 22 -5.80 0.37 -13.03
N GLU A 23 -5.81 0.50 -14.36
CA GLU A 23 -6.83 -0.10 -15.22
C GLU A 23 -6.77 -1.63 -15.15
N LYS A 24 -5.57 -2.20 -15.24
CA LYS A 24 -5.39 -3.66 -15.15
C LYS A 24 -5.78 -4.20 -13.78
N LEU A 25 -5.39 -3.53 -12.69
CA LEU A 25 -5.81 -3.89 -11.32
C LEU A 25 -7.33 -3.86 -11.15
N SER A 26 -7.97 -2.83 -11.70
CA SER A 26 -9.43 -2.69 -11.63
C SER A 26 -10.15 -3.80 -12.40
N SER A 27 -9.54 -4.30 -13.49
CA SER A 27 -10.10 -5.36 -14.32
C SER A 27 -9.69 -6.78 -13.90
N LEU A 28 -8.91 -6.96 -12.82
CA LEU A 28 -8.54 -8.29 -12.34
C LEU A 28 -9.76 -9.01 -11.80
N GLU A 29 -9.95 -10.26 -12.19
CA GLU A 29 -10.90 -11.17 -11.55
C GLU A 29 -10.50 -11.43 -10.10
N ASP A 30 -11.44 -11.91 -9.29
CA ASP A 30 -11.23 -12.05 -7.85
C ASP A 30 -10.06 -12.98 -7.49
N MET A 31 -9.84 -14.03 -8.29
CA MET A 31 -8.70 -14.94 -8.09
C MET A 31 -7.36 -14.22 -8.26
N ASP A 32 -7.14 -13.58 -9.41
CA ASP A 32 -5.91 -12.84 -9.71
C ASP A 32 -5.70 -11.65 -8.74
N TRP A 33 -6.80 -11.00 -8.36
CA TRP A 33 -6.77 -9.92 -7.37
C TRP A 33 -6.33 -10.43 -6.00
N ASN A 34 -6.84 -11.57 -5.56
CA ASN A 34 -6.44 -12.19 -4.29
C ASN A 34 -4.97 -12.62 -4.32
N ASP A 35 -4.49 -13.20 -5.43
CA ASP A 35 -3.08 -13.57 -5.59
C ASP A 35 -2.16 -12.36 -5.56
N PHE A 36 -2.56 -11.27 -6.19
CA PHE A 36 -1.89 -9.98 -6.08
C PHE A 36 -1.86 -9.48 -4.62
N LEU A 37 -3.01 -9.50 -3.92
CA LEU A 37 -3.09 -9.07 -2.52
C LEU A 37 -2.20 -9.90 -1.59
N GLN A 38 -2.14 -11.22 -1.78
CA GLN A 38 -1.27 -12.09 -0.97
C GLN A 38 0.20 -11.69 -1.10
N GLN A 39 0.65 -11.35 -2.31
CA GLN A 39 2.01 -10.85 -2.53
C GLN A 39 2.25 -9.49 -1.85
N VAL A 40 1.27 -8.58 -1.94
CA VAL A 40 1.31 -7.28 -1.25
C VAL A 40 1.43 -7.46 0.26
N TYR A 41 0.60 -8.33 0.85
CA TYR A 41 0.63 -8.62 2.30
C TYR A 41 1.95 -9.22 2.74
N SER A 42 2.46 -10.21 2.01
CA SER A 42 3.73 -10.86 2.29
C SER A 42 4.89 -9.85 2.33
N LEU A 43 4.93 -8.94 1.35
CA LEU A 43 6.00 -7.94 1.27
C LEU A 43 5.85 -6.83 2.32
N LEU A 44 4.63 -6.43 2.67
CA LEU A 44 4.39 -5.46 3.75
C LEU A 44 4.74 -6.03 5.13
N ASP A 45 4.37 -7.29 5.41
CA ASP A 45 4.62 -7.91 6.71
C ASP A 45 6.08 -8.36 6.90
N SER A 46 6.85 -8.41 5.80
CA SER A 46 8.28 -8.73 5.85
C SER A 46 9.05 -7.80 6.79
N THR A 47 9.92 -8.38 7.62
CA THR A 47 10.83 -7.62 8.48
C THR A 47 11.97 -7.02 7.66
N GLU A 48 12.30 -5.75 7.92
CA GLU A 48 13.36 -4.98 7.27
C GLU A 48 14.77 -5.41 7.73
N LYS A 49 15.09 -6.71 7.63
CA LYS A 49 16.33 -7.30 8.15
C LYS A 49 17.60 -6.78 7.45
N ASN A 50 17.45 -6.23 6.24
CA ASN A 50 18.54 -5.64 5.46
C ASN A 50 18.02 -4.48 4.58
N ALA A 51 18.96 -3.70 4.02
CA ALA A 51 18.65 -2.55 3.18
C ALA A 51 17.86 -2.92 1.90
N GLY A 52 18.02 -4.14 1.38
CA GLY A 52 17.28 -4.63 0.21
C GLY A 52 15.80 -4.81 0.52
N ALA A 53 15.47 -5.47 1.63
CA ALA A 53 14.10 -5.68 2.10
C ALA A 53 13.38 -4.35 2.36
N ALA A 54 14.06 -3.39 3.00
CA ALA A 54 13.52 -2.04 3.20
C ALA A 54 13.24 -1.33 1.87
N ARG A 55 14.12 -1.48 0.88
CA ARG A 55 13.96 -0.89 -0.45
C ARG A 55 12.79 -1.52 -1.23
N SER A 56 12.64 -2.84 -1.21
CA SER A 56 11.51 -3.50 -1.85
C SER A 56 10.17 -3.10 -1.22
N LYS A 57 10.11 -2.99 0.11
CA LYS A 57 8.90 -2.50 0.81
C LYS A 57 8.60 -1.05 0.45
N LEU A 58 9.62 -0.18 0.43
CA LEU A 58 9.45 1.20 -0.04
C LEU A 58 8.90 1.23 -1.46
N ASN A 59 9.47 0.46 -2.38
CA ASN A 59 9.00 0.43 -3.77
C ASN A 59 7.54 -0.02 -3.86
N LEU A 60 7.13 -1.02 -3.08
CA LEU A 60 5.74 -1.44 -2.99
C LEU A 60 4.81 -0.31 -2.52
N LEU A 61 5.14 0.37 -1.42
CA LEU A 61 4.27 1.42 -0.85
C LEU A 61 3.98 2.57 -1.81
N TYR A 62 4.82 2.70 -2.79
CA TYR A 62 5.05 3.90 -3.57
C TYR A 62 4.46 3.61 -4.97
N TYR A 63 4.51 2.35 -5.42
CA TYR A 63 3.54 1.76 -6.35
C TYR A 63 2.10 1.85 -5.83
N LEU A 64 1.83 1.45 -4.57
CA LEU A 64 0.50 1.56 -3.96
C LEU A 64 0.02 3.02 -3.93
N CYS A 65 0.89 3.96 -3.59
CA CYS A 65 0.58 5.40 -3.67
C CYS A 65 0.22 5.87 -5.10
N THR A 66 0.68 5.17 -6.13
CA THR A 66 0.41 5.53 -7.53
C THR A 66 -0.96 5.00 -7.95
N VAL A 67 -1.24 3.73 -7.67
CA VAL A 67 -2.51 3.10 -8.09
C VAL A 67 -3.70 3.48 -7.19
N ALA A 68 -3.46 3.78 -5.91
CA ALA A 68 -4.51 4.17 -4.95
C ALA A 68 -5.07 5.60 -5.17
N VAL A 69 -4.56 6.35 -6.16
CA VAL A 69 -5.19 7.61 -6.62
C VAL A 69 -6.45 7.32 -7.45
N HIS A 70 -6.58 6.10 -7.97
CA HIS A 70 -7.75 5.67 -8.74
C HIS A 70 -8.81 5.10 -7.81
N LYS A 71 -10.02 5.64 -7.89
CA LYS A 71 -11.14 5.30 -7.00
C LYS A 71 -11.41 3.80 -6.94
N GLU A 72 -11.53 3.15 -8.10
CA GLU A 72 -11.88 1.73 -8.20
C GLU A 72 -10.83 0.83 -7.51
N VAL A 73 -9.54 1.11 -7.73
CA VAL A 73 -8.45 0.40 -7.07
C VAL A 73 -8.46 0.67 -5.57
N ALA A 74 -8.59 1.94 -5.17
CA ALA A 74 -8.63 2.32 -3.76
C ALA A 74 -9.79 1.64 -3.02
N SER A 75 -10.98 1.59 -3.62
CA SER A 75 -12.14 0.89 -3.08
C SER A 75 -11.86 -0.60 -2.88
N ARG A 76 -11.32 -1.31 -3.89
CA ARG A 76 -10.96 -2.73 -3.73
C ARG A 76 -9.90 -2.95 -2.66
N LEU A 77 -8.90 -2.07 -2.56
CA LEU A 77 -7.85 -2.15 -1.53
C LEU A 77 -8.42 -1.91 -0.12
N ILE A 78 -9.38 -0.99 0.05
CA ILE A 78 -10.04 -0.73 1.34
C ILE A 78 -10.93 -1.89 1.78
N SER A 79 -11.65 -2.51 0.83
CA SER A 79 -12.47 -3.69 1.12
C SER A 79 -11.64 -4.94 1.46
N SER A 80 -10.31 -4.84 1.38
CA SER A 80 -9.37 -5.92 1.71
C SER A 80 -8.79 -5.78 3.13
N GLN A 81 -7.97 -6.74 3.56
CA GLN A 81 -7.26 -6.70 4.85
C GLN A 81 -6.00 -5.81 4.84
N LEU A 82 -5.84 -4.97 3.82
CA LEU A 82 -4.68 -4.08 3.69
C LEU A 82 -4.62 -3.02 4.80
N PHE A 83 -5.76 -2.45 5.20
CA PHE A 83 -5.79 -1.32 6.13
C PHE A 83 -5.22 -1.67 7.52
N PRO A 84 -5.60 -2.79 8.18
CA PRO A 84 -4.96 -3.23 9.42
C PRO A 84 -3.44 -3.43 9.30
N ILE A 85 -2.96 -3.99 8.18
CA ILE A 85 -1.53 -4.20 7.92
C ILE A 85 -0.80 -2.86 7.81
N LEU A 86 -1.38 -1.88 7.10
CA LEU A 86 -0.81 -0.54 7.01
C LEU A 86 -0.73 0.14 8.38
N ILE A 87 -1.76 0.03 9.22
CA ILE A 87 -1.74 0.56 10.59
C ILE A 87 -0.63 -0.09 11.43
N LYS A 88 -0.45 -1.42 11.32
CA LYS A 88 0.66 -2.13 11.98
C LYS A 88 2.02 -1.59 11.51
N GLN A 89 2.22 -1.42 10.20
CA GLN A 89 3.46 -0.88 9.66
C GLN A 89 3.71 0.57 10.10
N LEU A 90 2.67 1.41 10.15
CA LEU A 90 2.78 2.79 10.62
C LEU A 90 3.32 2.84 12.06
N ARG A 91 2.84 1.95 12.93
CA ARG A 91 3.25 1.87 14.34
C ARG A 91 4.63 1.23 14.50
N ALA A 92 4.92 0.14 13.78
CA ALA A 92 6.08 -0.71 14.03
C ALA A 92 7.33 -0.36 13.21
N ALA A 93 7.20 0.26 12.02
CA ALA A 93 8.35 0.53 11.17
C ALA A 93 9.30 1.55 11.81
N THR A 94 10.60 1.23 11.86
CA THR A 94 11.65 2.11 12.37
C THR A 94 12.14 3.11 11.32
N ASN A 95 11.93 2.78 10.03
CA ASN A 95 12.28 3.65 8.92
C ASN A 95 11.20 4.73 8.70
N TRP A 96 11.60 6.00 8.80
CA TRP A 96 10.72 7.15 8.63
C TRP A 96 10.13 7.28 7.23
N ASP A 97 10.87 6.92 6.18
CA ASP A 97 10.36 6.97 4.81
C ASP A 97 9.23 5.96 4.63
N ILE A 98 9.38 4.76 5.22
CA ILE A 98 8.35 3.71 5.19
C ILE A 98 7.10 4.21 5.91
N ARG A 99 7.24 4.77 7.12
CA ARG A 99 6.12 5.35 7.87
C ARG A 99 5.40 6.46 7.10
N ALA A 100 6.15 7.38 6.50
CA ALA A 100 5.59 8.48 5.72
C ALA A 100 4.80 7.98 4.49
N LYS A 101 5.31 6.95 3.79
CA LYS A 101 4.59 6.36 2.65
C LYS A 101 3.39 5.54 3.06
N VAL A 102 3.47 4.78 4.15
CA VAL A 102 2.32 4.08 4.73
C VAL A 102 1.20 5.08 5.06
N ALA A 103 1.52 6.17 5.76
CA ALA A 103 0.55 7.22 6.07
C ALA A 103 -0.06 7.83 4.79
N ARG A 104 0.74 8.02 3.74
CA ARG A 104 0.24 8.51 2.45
C ARG A 104 -0.71 7.51 1.79
N VAL A 105 -0.39 6.21 1.77
CA VAL A 105 -1.31 5.19 1.24
C VAL A 105 -2.62 5.21 2.01
N ILE A 106 -2.59 5.23 3.35
CA ILE A 106 -3.78 5.34 4.20
C ILE A 106 -4.61 6.57 3.82
N GLY A 107 -3.97 7.74 3.66
CA GLY A 107 -4.66 8.97 3.26
C GLY A 107 -5.29 8.90 1.87
N LEU A 108 -4.62 8.27 0.90
CA LEU A 108 -5.16 8.07 -0.45
C LEU A 108 -6.34 7.10 -0.45
N LEU A 109 -6.26 6.04 0.34
CA LEU A 109 -7.40 5.14 0.56
C LEU A 109 -8.57 5.94 1.17
N ALA A 110 -8.34 6.66 2.26
CA ALA A 110 -9.36 7.46 2.94
C ALA A 110 -9.98 8.56 2.06
N LEU A 111 -9.25 9.08 1.06
CA LEU A 111 -9.82 10.01 0.08
C LEU A 111 -10.98 9.40 -0.72
N HIS A 112 -10.93 8.09 -0.96
CA HIS A 112 -11.93 7.36 -1.73
C HIS A 112 -12.93 6.59 -0.87
N THR A 113 -12.74 6.51 0.46
CA THR A 113 -13.76 6.01 1.38
C THR A 113 -14.94 6.97 1.39
N SER A 114 -16.07 6.51 0.86
CA SER A 114 -17.35 7.25 0.90
C SER A 114 -18.27 6.75 2.01
N GLU A 115 -17.96 5.60 2.61
CA GLU A 115 -18.77 4.90 3.60
C GLU A 115 -17.90 4.55 4.81
N LEU A 116 -18.34 4.95 6.01
CA LEU A 116 -17.82 4.43 7.26
C LEU A 116 -18.58 3.12 7.52
N GLY A 117 -17.89 1.99 7.68
CA GLY A 117 -18.57 0.75 8.07
C GLY A 117 -19.24 0.94 9.43
N GLU A 118 -20.57 1.04 9.45
CA GLU A 118 -21.38 1.05 10.66
C GLU A 118 -21.38 -0.33 11.31
N ASN A 119 -20.24 -0.83 11.79
CA ASN A 119 -20.20 -2.07 12.60
C ASN A 119 -18.88 -2.14 13.37
N VAL A 120 -18.72 -1.25 14.34
CA VAL A 120 -17.93 -1.58 15.53
C VAL A 120 -18.90 -1.46 16.69
N PRO A 121 -19.19 -2.54 17.44
CA PRO A 121 -19.91 -2.41 18.69
C PRO A 121 -19.05 -1.50 19.59
N VAL A 122 -19.51 -0.28 19.79
CA VAL A 122 -18.99 0.58 20.84
C VAL A 122 -19.47 -0.06 22.13
N SER A 123 -18.61 -0.84 22.78
CA SER A 123 -18.85 -1.18 24.18
C SER A 123 -18.58 0.08 25.01
N GLU A 124 -19.65 0.60 25.62
CA GLU A 124 -19.58 1.57 26.73
C GLU A 124 -18.79 1.02 27.92
#